data_AF-A0A1V9A7Y7-F1
#
_entry.id   AF-A0A1V9A7Y7-F1
#
_cell.length_a   1.000
_cell.length_b   1.000
_cell.length_c   1.000
_cell.angle_alpha   90.00
_cell.angle_beta   90.00
_cell.angle_gamma   90.00
#
_symmetry.space_group_name_H-M   'P 1'
#
loop_
_entity.id
_entity.type
_entity.pdbx_description
1 polymer ?
#
loop_
_entity_poly.entity_id
_entity_poly.type
_entity_poly.pdbx_seq_one_letter_code
_entity_poly.pdbx_strand_id
1 'polypeptide(L)'
;MLTPALLATGLTLWPAQPGVRRLADLRDGASSGREKVRYTPRLGRIAAVVAALVCVLVAGIAVTIGAGFLVAAVLLHRRSRMRARETVLACDELAASVRGVVTEIRAGAHPVAAVEAVARETPAWLGRRWRTLAVSARQRGSPTGLRRSDEKAPCPGAVQADLVFARVSAAWSLSTRHGIPLAEVLDAVYRDVEATARSARGLDARLAGARAGAAVLACLPMAGLALGEAMGAGPVGVLLGMPTGSVLFVAGALLQLAGVAWTSKLTGRVLP
;
A
#
# COMPACT_ATOMS: atom_id res chain seq x y z
N MET A 1 15.29 27.58 22.50
CA MET A 1 16.38 26.83 21.82
C MET A 1 15.95 25.44 21.29
N LEU A 2 14.65 25.11 21.25
CA LEU A 2 14.13 23.78 20.84
C LEU A 2 13.74 23.68 19.34
N THR A 3 13.70 24.81 18.62
CA THR A 3 13.33 24.89 17.20
C THR A 3 14.28 24.17 16.23
N PRO A 4 15.62 24.14 16.40
CA PRO A 4 16.49 23.40 15.48
C PRO A 4 16.40 21.87 15.67
N ALA A 5 16.07 21.39 16.87
CA ALA A 5 15.94 19.95 17.16
C ALA A 5 14.69 19.32 16.51
N LEU A 6 13.58 20.08 16.47
CA LEU A 6 12.35 19.69 15.75
C LEU A 6 12.52 19.72 14.23
N LEU A 7 13.28 20.69 13.70
CA LEU A 7 13.64 20.76 12.28
C LEU A 7 14.58 19.60 11.86
N ALA A 8 15.57 19.26 12.68
CA ALA A 8 16.50 18.15 12.42
C ALA A 8 15.81 16.77 12.46
N THR A 9 14.84 16.57 13.35
CA THR A 9 14.01 15.35 13.36
C THR A 9 13.02 15.31 12.19
N GLY A 10 12.47 16.46 11.78
CA GLY A 10 11.66 16.58 10.56
C GLY A 10 12.43 16.23 9.28
N LEU A 11 13.71 16.62 9.21
CA LEU A 11 14.59 16.35 8.07
C LEU A 11 15.10 14.91 8.01
N THR A 12 15.33 14.25 9.16
CA THR A 12 15.68 12.82 9.20
C THR A 12 14.49 11.90 8.92
N LEU A 13 13.27 12.40 9.11
CA LEU A 13 12.02 11.74 8.73
C LEU A 13 11.53 12.05 7.33
N TRP A 14 12.23 12.90 6.58
CA TRP A 14 11.96 13.19 5.17
C TRP A 14 12.47 12.01 4.33
N PRO A 15 11.63 11.00 4.04
CA PRO A 15 12.11 9.83 3.31
C PRO A 15 12.19 10.28 1.86
N ALA A 16 13.37 10.16 1.28
CA ALA A 16 13.67 10.42 -0.12
C ALA A 16 12.49 10.06 -1.05
N GLN A 17 11.74 11.10 -1.40
CA GLN A 17 11.07 11.38 -2.67
C GLN A 17 10.53 10.15 -3.45
N PRO A 18 9.25 9.74 -3.24
CA PRO A 18 8.53 8.92 -4.21
C PRO A 18 8.39 9.60 -5.59
N GLY A 19 8.64 10.92 -5.68
CA GLY A 19 8.63 11.68 -6.93
C GLY A 19 9.73 11.27 -7.92
N VAL A 20 10.92 10.87 -7.42
CA VAL A 20 12.02 10.41 -8.28
C VAL A 20 11.69 9.07 -8.94
N ARG A 21 10.91 8.21 -8.27
CA ARG A 21 10.43 6.94 -8.85
C ARG A 21 9.38 7.17 -9.93
N ARG A 22 8.45 8.11 -9.76
CA ARG A 22 7.46 8.44 -10.79
C ARG A 22 8.06 9.10 -12.03
N LEU A 23 9.08 9.95 -11.86
CA LEU A 23 9.83 10.51 -12.98
C LEU A 23 10.74 9.48 -13.67
N ALA A 24 11.22 8.48 -12.94
CA ALA A 24 11.95 7.34 -13.52
C ALA A 24 11.00 6.42 -14.31
N ASP A 25 9.84 6.06 -13.76
CA ASP A 25 8.85 5.20 -14.43
C ASP A 25 8.30 5.83 -15.72
N LEU A 26 8.15 7.16 -15.79
CA LEU A 26 7.75 7.86 -17.01
C LEU A 26 8.87 7.95 -18.06
N ARG A 27 10.14 7.81 -17.63
CA ARG A 27 11.32 7.86 -18.48
C ARG A 27 11.78 6.46 -18.94
N ASP A 28 11.36 5.41 -18.22
CA ASP A 28 11.68 4.00 -18.47
C ASP A 28 10.88 3.36 -19.63
N GLY A 29 9.94 4.08 -20.23
CA GLY A 29 9.29 3.65 -21.48
C GLY A 29 10.20 3.67 -22.72
N ALA A 30 11.39 4.28 -22.65
CA ALA A 30 12.18 4.61 -23.83
C ALA A 30 13.49 3.84 -24.04
N SER A 31 14.11 3.18 -23.05
CA SER A 31 15.36 2.46 -23.34
C SER A 31 15.81 1.46 -22.26
N SER A 32 15.97 0.23 -22.72
CA SER A 32 16.73 -0.89 -22.14
C SER A 32 18.05 -0.48 -21.47
N GLY A 33 18.24 -0.94 -20.21
CA GLY A 33 19.53 -1.33 -19.65
C GLY A 33 20.33 -0.27 -18.88
N ARG A 34 20.16 -0.16 -17.55
CA ARG A 34 21.27 -0.31 -16.58
C ARG A 34 20.86 -0.15 -15.12
N GLU A 35 21.53 -0.98 -14.31
CA GLU A 35 21.97 -0.79 -12.92
C GLU A 35 21.01 -0.10 -11.94
N LYS A 36 20.22 -0.94 -11.24
CA LYS A 36 19.48 -0.54 -10.03
C LYS A 36 20.48 0.00 -9.00
N VAL A 37 20.55 1.32 -8.84
CA VAL A 37 21.19 1.95 -7.68
C VAL A 37 20.44 1.46 -6.43
N ARG A 38 21.01 0.45 -5.79
CA ARG A 38 20.54 -0.13 -4.53
C ARG A 38 20.72 0.94 -3.46
N TYR A 39 19.69 1.76 -3.25
CA TYR A 39 19.58 2.56 -2.04
C TYR A 39 19.61 1.60 -0.86
N THR A 40 20.76 1.53 -0.19
CA THR A 40 20.94 0.61 0.93
C THR A 40 20.13 1.12 2.12
N PRO A 41 19.25 0.31 2.71
CA PRO A 41 18.43 0.70 3.87
C PRO A 41 19.26 0.94 5.14
N ARG A 42 20.60 0.93 5.05
CA ARG A 42 21.54 1.07 6.17
C ARG A 42 21.79 2.53 6.53
N LEU A 43 21.99 3.42 5.55
CA LEU A 43 22.22 4.85 5.84
C LEU A 43 21.01 5.52 6.52
N GLY A 44 19.79 5.19 6.09
CA GLY A 44 18.57 5.70 6.74
C GLY A 44 18.39 5.20 8.18
N ARG A 45 18.86 3.98 8.50
CA ARG A 45 18.84 3.45 9.87
C ARG A 45 19.88 4.16 10.75
N ILE A 46 21.07 4.42 10.22
CA ILE A 46 22.14 5.12 10.93
C ILE A 46 21.69 6.55 11.27
N ALA A 47 21.10 7.28 10.32
CA ALA A 47 20.58 8.62 10.55
C ALA A 47 19.46 8.65 11.62
N ALA A 48 18.56 7.65 11.60
CA ALA A 48 17.51 7.51 12.62
C ALA A 48 18.07 7.19 14.02
N VAL A 49 19.11 6.35 14.11
CA VAL A 49 19.78 6.02 15.37
C VAL A 49 20.53 7.23 15.93
N VAL A 50 21.23 7.99 15.08
CA VAL A 50 21.93 9.22 15.50
C VAL A 50 20.95 10.29 15.97
N ALA A 51 19.82 10.48 15.28
CA ALA A 51 18.77 11.40 15.72
C ALA A 51 18.12 10.98 17.04
N ALA A 52 17.88 9.67 17.25
CA ALA A 52 17.39 9.15 18.51
C ALA A 52 18.39 9.40 19.66
N LEU A 53 19.68 9.16 19.42
CA LEU A 53 20.75 9.39 20.39
C LEU A 53 20.87 10.88 20.80
N VAL A 54 20.80 11.79 19.83
CA VAL A 54 20.84 13.25 20.08
C VAL A 54 19.62 13.71 20.88
N CYS A 55 18.42 13.20 20.57
CA CYS A 55 17.24 13.52 21.37
C CYS A 55 17.36 12.98 22.81
N VAL A 56 18.00 11.82 23.02
CA VAL A 56 18.13 11.19 24.36
C VAL A 56 18.99 12.07 25.25
N LEU A 57 20.06 12.61 24.68
CA LEU A 57 20.98 13.53 25.36
C LEU A 57 20.37 14.89 25.71
N VAL A 58 19.43 15.41 24.92
CA VAL A 58 18.90 16.78 25.07
C VAL A 58 17.58 16.84 25.86
N ALA A 59 16.72 15.83 25.74
CA ALA A 59 15.35 15.87 26.27
C ALA A 59 15.04 14.77 27.30
N GLY A 60 15.99 13.88 27.57
CA GLY A 60 15.80 12.74 28.47
C GLY A 60 15.10 11.54 27.81
N ILE A 61 15.32 10.36 28.38
CA ILE A 61 14.95 9.06 27.80
C ILE A 61 13.43 8.97 27.53
N ALA A 62 12.58 9.43 28.45
CA ALA A 62 11.13 9.32 28.31
C ALA A 62 10.56 10.12 27.12
N VAL A 63 11.09 11.33 26.88
CA VAL A 63 10.64 12.22 25.80
C VAL A 63 11.01 11.64 24.44
N THR A 64 12.18 11.02 24.35
CA THR A 64 12.60 10.37 23.11
C THR A 64 11.83 9.11 22.78
N ILE A 65 11.48 8.32 23.79
CA ILE A 65 10.65 7.14 23.60
C ILE A 65 9.27 7.56 23.07
N GLY A 66 8.64 8.57 23.67
CA GLY A 66 7.32 9.01 23.21
C GLY A 66 7.34 9.74 21.86
N ALA A 67 8.37 10.55 21.58
CA ALA A 67 8.58 11.14 20.24
C ALA A 67 8.82 10.06 19.18
N GLY A 68 9.64 9.05 19.50
CA GLY A 68 9.89 7.89 18.64
C GLY A 68 8.62 7.09 18.36
N PHE A 69 7.75 6.93 19.36
CA PHE A 69 6.46 6.27 19.21
C PHE A 69 5.46 7.07 18.37
N LEU A 70 5.39 8.40 18.54
CA LEU A 70 4.60 9.29 17.68
C LEU A 70 5.04 9.24 16.23
N VAL A 71 6.35 9.32 16.01
CA VAL A 71 6.97 9.20 14.69
C VAL A 71 6.67 7.82 14.08
N ALA A 72 6.83 6.75 14.85
CA ALA A 72 6.51 5.40 14.40
C ALA A 72 5.03 5.27 14.02
N ALA A 73 4.11 5.82 14.82
CA ALA A 73 2.68 5.83 14.53
C ALA A 73 2.36 6.56 13.21
N VAL A 74 2.93 7.75 12.99
CA VAL A 74 2.76 8.52 11.75
C VAL A 74 3.34 7.78 10.54
N LEU A 75 4.52 7.19 10.68
CA LEU A 75 5.16 6.42 9.61
C LEU A 75 4.35 5.15 9.27
N LEU A 76 3.84 4.44 10.27
CA LEU A 76 2.98 3.27 10.09
C LEU A 76 1.65 3.66 9.42
N HIS A 77 1.05 4.79 9.82
CA HIS A 77 -0.16 5.31 9.19
C HIS A 77 0.08 5.73 7.73
N ARG A 78 1.20 6.39 7.44
CA ARG A 78 1.57 6.73 6.06
C ARG A 78 1.86 5.49 5.24
N ARG A 79 2.56 4.51 5.79
CA ARG A 79 2.85 3.23 5.12
C ARG A 79 1.59 2.43 4.84
N SER A 80 0.65 2.36 5.77
CA SER A 80 -0.63 1.66 5.54
C SER A 80 -1.46 2.35 4.47
N ARG A 81 -1.49 3.69 4.45
CA ARG A 81 -2.12 4.48 3.37
C ARG A 81 -1.47 4.23 2.01
N MET A 82 -0.15 4.18 1.93
CA MET A 82 0.57 3.91 0.69
C MET A 82 0.30 2.48 0.19
N ARG A 83 0.34 1.48 1.08
CA ARG A 83 0.00 0.09 0.74
C ARG A 83 -1.43 -0.06 0.24
N ALA A 84 -2.39 0.62 0.88
CA ALA A 84 -3.78 0.61 0.43
C ALA A 84 -3.95 1.21 -0.97
N ARG A 85 -3.19 2.27 -1.30
CA ARG A 85 -3.17 2.84 -2.65
C ARG A 85 -2.56 1.88 -3.66
N GLU A 86 -1.44 1.25 -3.33
CA GLU A 86 -0.79 0.26 -4.18
C GLU A 86 -1.71 -0.94 -4.46
N THR A 87 -2.48 -1.41 -3.47
CA THR A 87 -3.46 -2.48 -3.69
C THR A 87 -4.60 -2.06 -4.60
N VAL A 88 -5.11 -0.82 -4.48
CA VAL A 88 -6.16 -0.31 -5.37
C VAL A 88 -5.65 -0.21 -6.81
N LEU A 89 -4.44 0.32 -7.01
CA LEU A 89 -3.81 0.39 -8.33
C LEU A 89 -3.62 -1.01 -8.93
N ALA A 90 -3.17 -1.99 -8.13
CA ALA A 90 -3.03 -3.37 -8.60
C ALA A 90 -4.38 -3.99 -9.00
N CYS A 91 -5.47 -3.69 -8.28
CA CYS A 91 -6.82 -4.12 -8.66
C CYS A 91 -7.29 -3.47 -9.97
N ASP A 92 -7.03 -2.18 -10.17
CA ASP A 92 -7.39 -1.46 -11.40
C ASP A 92 -6.57 -1.98 -12.60
N GLU A 93 -5.26 -2.19 -12.45
CA GLU A 93 -4.40 -2.82 -13.47
C GLU A 93 -4.89 -4.22 -13.85
N LEU A 94 -5.31 -4.99 -12.84
CA LEU A 94 -5.82 -6.34 -13.04
C LEU A 94 -7.17 -6.33 -13.78
N ALA A 95 -8.11 -5.48 -13.37
CA ALA A 95 -9.39 -5.29 -14.05
C ALA A 95 -9.19 -4.85 -15.51
N ALA A 96 -8.31 -3.88 -15.74
CA ALA A 96 -7.97 -3.39 -17.07
C ALA A 96 -7.39 -4.49 -17.96
N SER A 97 -6.51 -5.34 -17.42
CA SER A 97 -5.93 -6.45 -18.19
C SER A 97 -6.98 -7.49 -18.61
N VAL A 98 -7.90 -7.87 -17.72
CA VAL A 98 -8.99 -8.80 -18.06
C VAL A 98 -9.90 -8.19 -19.11
N ARG A 99 -10.23 -6.89 -18.97
CA ARG A 99 -11.00 -6.15 -19.97
C ARG A 99 -10.30 -6.16 -21.33
N GLY A 100 -8.98 -5.93 -21.36
CA GLY A 100 -8.17 -5.99 -22.57
C GLY A 100 -8.30 -7.34 -23.30
N VAL A 101 -8.28 -8.45 -22.56
CA VAL A 101 -8.45 -9.78 -23.15
C VAL A 101 -9.85 -9.94 -23.73
N VAL A 102 -10.88 -9.50 -22.99
CA VAL A 102 -12.27 -9.54 -23.48
C VAL A 102 -12.42 -8.71 -24.76
N THR A 103 -11.83 -7.51 -24.82
CA THR A 103 -11.93 -6.63 -26.00
C THR A 103 -11.24 -7.22 -27.21
N GLU A 104 -10.05 -7.78 -27.05
CA GLU A 104 -9.31 -8.44 -28.13
C GLU A 104 -10.08 -9.65 -28.68
N ILE A 105 -10.65 -10.50 -27.80
CA ILE A 105 -11.45 -11.65 -28.23
C ILE A 105 -12.73 -11.18 -28.94
N ARG A 106 -13.39 -10.13 -28.46
CA ARG A 106 -14.57 -9.54 -29.14
C ARG A 106 -14.23 -8.93 -30.49
N ALA A 107 -13.01 -8.43 -30.66
CA ALA A 107 -12.50 -7.96 -31.96
C ALA A 107 -12.17 -9.12 -32.92
N GLY A 108 -12.32 -10.38 -32.49
CA GLY A 108 -12.08 -11.57 -33.28
C GLY A 108 -10.68 -12.16 -33.13
N ALA A 109 -9.87 -11.65 -32.20
CA ALA A 109 -8.54 -12.21 -31.95
C ALA A 109 -8.64 -13.63 -31.38
N HIS A 110 -7.72 -14.51 -31.80
CA HIS A 110 -7.60 -15.85 -31.21
C HIS A 110 -7.32 -15.72 -29.69
N PRO A 111 -8.00 -16.47 -28.81
CA PRO A 111 -7.90 -16.28 -27.35
C PRO A 111 -6.47 -16.24 -26.80
N VAL A 112 -5.59 -17.13 -27.30
CA VAL A 112 -4.18 -17.16 -26.90
C VAL A 112 -3.44 -15.90 -27.36
N ALA A 113 -3.72 -15.41 -28.57
CA ALA A 113 -3.10 -14.21 -29.11
C ALA A 113 -3.57 -12.95 -28.36
N ALA A 114 -4.85 -12.90 -27.99
CA ALA A 114 -5.42 -11.84 -27.14
C ALA A 114 -4.70 -11.77 -25.78
N VAL A 115 -4.51 -12.91 -25.11
CA VAL A 115 -3.77 -12.96 -23.84
C VAL A 115 -2.32 -12.51 -24.03
N GLU A 116 -1.66 -12.90 -25.11
CA GLU A 116 -0.28 -12.49 -25.39
C GLU A 116 -0.15 -11.01 -25.70
N ALA A 117 -1.12 -10.42 -26.40
CA ALA A 117 -1.19 -8.99 -26.65
C ALA A 117 -1.27 -8.23 -25.33
N VAL A 118 -2.25 -8.57 -24.49
CA VAL A 118 -2.41 -7.96 -23.15
C VAL A 118 -1.17 -8.17 -22.29
N ALA A 119 -0.54 -9.35 -22.35
CA ALA A 119 0.66 -9.63 -21.56
C ALA A 119 1.86 -8.71 -21.91
N ARG A 120 1.90 -8.14 -23.12
CA ARG A 120 2.92 -7.16 -23.54
C ARG A 120 2.63 -5.75 -23.05
N GLU A 121 1.36 -5.39 -22.92
CA GLU A 121 0.92 -4.04 -22.54
C GLU A 121 0.74 -3.84 -21.03
N THR A 122 0.69 -4.95 -20.29
CA THR A 122 0.44 -4.94 -18.84
C THR A 122 1.76 -4.90 -18.05
N PRO A 123 1.81 -4.26 -16.86
CA PRO A 123 2.99 -4.23 -15.99
C PRO A 123 3.60 -5.61 -15.74
N ALA A 124 4.93 -5.64 -15.53
CA ALA A 124 5.72 -6.86 -15.55
C ALA A 124 5.22 -7.96 -14.59
N TRP A 125 4.72 -7.59 -13.41
CA TRP A 125 4.20 -8.53 -12.42
C TRP A 125 2.97 -9.31 -12.92
N LEU A 126 2.11 -8.65 -13.68
CA LEU A 126 0.87 -9.20 -14.20
C LEU A 126 1.06 -9.79 -15.61
N GLY A 127 1.90 -9.16 -16.44
CA GLY A 127 2.29 -9.70 -17.75
C GLY A 127 2.99 -11.05 -17.64
N ARG A 128 3.79 -11.31 -16.58
CA ARG A 128 4.35 -12.67 -16.34
C ARG A 128 3.25 -13.72 -16.18
N ARG A 129 2.21 -13.40 -15.40
CA ARG A 129 1.09 -14.33 -15.14
C ARG A 129 0.27 -14.60 -16.40
N TRP A 130 -0.01 -13.57 -17.20
CA TRP A 130 -0.68 -13.73 -18.50
C TRP A 130 0.15 -14.57 -19.49
N ARG A 131 1.47 -14.37 -19.56
CA ARG A 131 2.36 -15.22 -20.38
C ARG A 131 2.30 -16.68 -19.93
N THR A 132 2.36 -16.95 -18.62
CA THR A 132 2.21 -18.31 -18.09
C THR A 132 0.87 -18.93 -18.47
N LEU A 133 -0.22 -18.14 -18.42
CA LEU A 133 -1.54 -18.57 -18.87
C LEU A 133 -1.54 -18.90 -20.37
N ALA A 134 -1.01 -18.02 -21.24
CA ALA A 134 -0.95 -18.26 -22.68
C ALA A 134 -0.13 -19.51 -23.03
N VAL A 135 1.04 -19.69 -22.41
CA VAL A 135 1.90 -20.86 -22.61
C VAL A 135 1.17 -22.15 -22.19
N SER A 136 0.50 -22.15 -21.03
CA SER A 136 -0.27 -23.32 -20.59
C SER A 136 -1.45 -23.64 -21.51
N ALA A 137 -2.17 -22.62 -21.98
CA ALA A 137 -3.28 -22.77 -22.92
C ALA A 137 -2.81 -23.34 -24.28
N ARG A 138 -1.66 -22.88 -24.81
CA ARG A 138 -1.06 -23.42 -26.05
C ARG A 138 -0.71 -24.90 -25.93
N GLN A 139 -0.12 -25.31 -24.81
CA GLN A 139 0.39 -26.68 -24.65
C GLN A 139 -0.71 -27.69 -24.34
N ARG A 140 -1.74 -27.30 -23.58
CA ARG A 140 -2.74 -28.23 -23.03
C ARG A 140 -4.15 -28.03 -23.59
N GLY A 141 -4.37 -27.05 -24.47
CA GLY A 141 -5.69 -26.67 -24.99
C GLY A 141 -6.63 -26.00 -23.98
N SER A 142 -6.34 -26.14 -22.69
CA SER A 142 -6.98 -25.39 -21.60
C SER A 142 -5.93 -25.01 -20.55
N PRO A 143 -5.94 -23.75 -20.06
CA PRO A 143 -5.13 -23.35 -18.92
C PRO A 143 -5.60 -24.12 -17.68
N THR A 144 -4.88 -25.16 -17.27
CA THR A 144 -5.13 -25.83 -15.99
C THR A 144 -4.09 -25.41 -14.98
N GLY A 145 -4.57 -24.91 -13.84
CA GLY A 145 -3.75 -24.69 -12.65
C GLY A 145 -2.60 -23.70 -12.87
N LEU A 146 -2.90 -22.40 -12.97
CA LEU A 146 -2.00 -21.42 -12.38
C LEU A 146 -1.96 -21.72 -10.87
N ARG A 147 -1.13 -22.69 -10.47
CA ARG A 147 -0.79 -22.91 -9.07
C ARG A 147 -0.28 -21.57 -8.54
N ARG A 148 -0.69 -21.26 -7.30
CA ARG A 148 -0.20 -20.14 -6.49
C ARG A 148 1.26 -19.91 -6.86
N SER A 149 1.54 -18.79 -7.52
CA SER A 149 2.89 -18.56 -8.01
C SER A 149 3.79 -18.56 -6.78
N ASP A 150 4.79 -19.43 -6.76
CA ASP A 150 5.81 -19.53 -5.67
C ASP A 150 6.72 -18.27 -5.65
N GLU A 151 6.27 -17.19 -6.28
CA GLU A 151 6.91 -15.91 -6.39
C GLU A 151 6.89 -15.26 -5.00
N LYS A 152 7.96 -15.50 -4.25
CA LYS A 152 8.31 -14.84 -2.98
C LYS A 152 8.35 -13.30 -3.05
N ALA A 153 8.13 -12.67 -4.22
CA ALA A 153 8.05 -11.23 -4.33
C ALA A 153 6.69 -10.76 -3.78
N PRO A 154 6.65 -10.00 -2.67
CA PRO A 154 5.40 -9.48 -2.12
C PRO A 154 4.87 -8.41 -3.09
N CYS A 155 3.99 -8.81 -4.01
CA CYS A 155 3.28 -7.88 -4.87
C CYS A 155 1.94 -7.52 -4.21
N PRO A 156 1.57 -6.23 -4.17
CA PRO A 156 0.24 -5.82 -3.74
C PRO A 156 -0.84 -6.58 -4.53
N GLY A 157 -1.80 -7.20 -3.86
CA GLY A 157 -2.91 -7.91 -4.51
C GLY A 157 -2.58 -9.28 -5.13
N ALA A 158 -1.42 -9.88 -4.81
CA ALA A 158 -1.04 -11.21 -5.34
C ALA A 158 -2.11 -12.29 -5.09
N VAL A 159 -2.74 -12.28 -3.91
CA VAL A 159 -3.83 -13.21 -3.56
C VAL A 159 -5.04 -13.00 -4.47
N GLN A 160 -5.49 -11.76 -4.62
CA GLN A 160 -6.62 -11.42 -5.49
C GLN A 160 -6.33 -11.81 -6.94
N ALA A 161 -5.12 -11.54 -7.40
CA ALA A 161 -4.70 -11.93 -8.74
C ALA A 161 -4.73 -13.45 -8.92
N ASP A 162 -4.26 -14.25 -7.95
CA ASP A 162 -4.34 -15.71 -8.02
C ASP A 162 -5.80 -16.19 -8.17
N LEU A 163 -6.73 -15.61 -7.41
CA LEU A 163 -8.17 -15.92 -7.53
C LEU A 163 -8.73 -15.58 -8.91
N VAL A 164 -8.35 -14.44 -9.47
CA VAL A 164 -8.83 -14.03 -10.80
C VAL A 164 -8.25 -14.91 -11.89
N PHE A 165 -6.96 -15.23 -11.86
CA PHE A 165 -6.38 -16.17 -12.83
C PHE A 165 -6.98 -17.57 -12.72
N ALA A 166 -7.35 -18.03 -11.52
CA ALA A 166 -8.10 -19.26 -11.35
C ALA A 166 -9.48 -19.19 -12.02
N ARG A 167 -10.22 -18.08 -11.85
CA ARG A 167 -11.52 -17.87 -12.51
C ARG A 167 -11.41 -17.75 -14.03
N VAL A 168 -10.40 -17.06 -14.55
CA VAL A 168 -10.12 -16.99 -15.99
C VAL A 168 -9.83 -18.39 -16.55
N SER A 169 -9.04 -19.19 -15.82
CA SER A 169 -8.71 -20.56 -16.23
C SER A 169 -9.93 -21.49 -16.24
N ALA A 170 -10.83 -21.32 -15.27
CA ALA A 170 -12.10 -22.03 -15.21
C ALA A 170 -13.04 -21.60 -16.33
N ALA A 171 -13.15 -20.30 -16.61
CA ALA A 171 -13.93 -19.76 -17.72
C ALA A 171 -13.46 -20.31 -19.08
N TRP A 172 -12.14 -20.42 -19.26
CA TRP A 172 -11.54 -21.03 -20.44
C TRP A 172 -11.87 -22.50 -20.56
N SER A 173 -11.70 -23.26 -19.48
CA SER A 173 -12.04 -24.69 -19.45
C SER A 173 -13.53 -24.93 -19.76
N LEU A 174 -14.41 -24.08 -19.24
CA LEU A 174 -15.84 -24.14 -19.48
C LEU A 174 -16.17 -23.87 -20.96
N SER A 175 -15.57 -22.83 -21.54
CA SER A 175 -15.70 -22.49 -22.96
C SER A 175 -15.24 -23.64 -23.86
N THR A 176 -14.04 -24.19 -23.62
CA THR A 176 -13.50 -25.30 -24.42
C THR A 176 -14.35 -26.58 -24.32
N ARG A 177 -14.91 -26.89 -23.14
CA ARG A 177 -15.71 -28.11 -22.93
C ARG A 177 -17.13 -28.01 -23.44
N HIS A 178 -17.75 -26.83 -23.35
CA HIS A 178 -19.18 -26.64 -23.63
C HIS A 178 -19.45 -25.76 -24.84
N GLY A 179 -18.43 -25.27 -25.53
CA GLY A 179 -18.58 -24.41 -26.72
C GLY A 179 -19.15 -23.01 -26.41
N ILE A 180 -19.18 -22.60 -25.14
CA ILE A 180 -19.73 -21.30 -24.72
C ILE A 180 -18.78 -20.19 -25.20
N PRO A 181 -19.27 -19.05 -25.71
CA PRO A 181 -18.42 -17.93 -26.11
C PRO A 181 -17.53 -17.45 -24.95
N LEU A 182 -16.21 -17.63 -25.09
CA LEU A 182 -15.25 -17.28 -24.05
C LEU A 182 -15.33 -15.80 -23.64
N ALA A 183 -15.62 -14.92 -24.61
CA ALA A 183 -15.76 -13.48 -24.37
C ALA A 183 -16.91 -13.15 -23.40
N GLU A 184 -18.01 -13.92 -23.39
CA GLU A 184 -19.15 -13.67 -22.50
C GLU A 184 -18.82 -14.11 -21.07
N VAL A 185 -18.21 -15.29 -20.91
CA VAL A 185 -17.82 -15.81 -19.59
C VAL A 185 -16.73 -14.92 -18.97
N LEU A 186 -15.75 -14.48 -19.78
CA LEU A 186 -14.71 -13.55 -19.30
C LEU A 186 -15.25 -12.14 -19.03
N ASP A 187 -16.28 -11.67 -19.73
CA ASP A 187 -16.95 -10.39 -19.40
C ASP A 187 -17.62 -10.48 -18.01
N ALA A 188 -18.19 -11.63 -17.64
CA ALA A 188 -18.70 -11.84 -16.28
C ALA A 188 -17.57 -11.79 -15.23
N VAL A 189 -16.42 -12.42 -15.50
CA VAL A 189 -15.24 -12.33 -14.63
C VAL A 189 -14.75 -10.89 -14.52
N TYR A 190 -14.66 -10.16 -15.64
CA TYR A 190 -14.30 -8.74 -15.65
C TYR A 190 -15.25 -7.90 -14.79
N ARG A 191 -16.57 -8.06 -14.94
CA ARG A 191 -17.55 -7.30 -14.15
C ARG A 191 -17.42 -7.53 -12.64
N ASP A 192 -17.13 -8.76 -12.23
CA ASP A 192 -16.90 -9.10 -10.82
C ASP A 192 -15.60 -8.45 -10.28
N VAL A 193 -14.52 -8.51 -11.06
CA VAL A 193 -13.25 -7.84 -10.72
C VAL A 193 -13.43 -6.32 -10.66
N GLU A 194 -14.12 -5.73 -11.63
CA GLU A 194 -14.40 -4.29 -11.67
C GLU A 194 -15.33 -3.86 -10.53
N ALA A 195 -16.30 -4.69 -10.12
CA ALA A 195 -17.12 -4.44 -8.93
C ALA A 195 -16.26 -4.42 -7.66
N THR A 196 -15.29 -5.33 -7.56
CA THR A 196 -14.33 -5.37 -6.46
C THR A 196 -13.42 -4.14 -6.45
N ALA A 197 -12.87 -3.75 -7.61
CA ALA A 197 -12.02 -2.56 -7.76
C ALA A 197 -12.80 -1.26 -7.45
N ARG A 198 -14.04 -1.13 -7.94
CA ARG A 198 -14.92 0.00 -7.62
C ARG A 198 -15.25 0.08 -6.14
N SER A 199 -15.50 -1.08 -5.51
CA SER A 199 -15.72 -1.14 -4.06
C SER A 199 -14.49 -0.63 -3.31
N ALA A 200 -13.29 -1.07 -3.70
CA ALA A 200 -12.04 -0.60 -3.11
C ALA A 200 -11.83 0.92 -3.28
N ARG A 201 -12.15 1.49 -4.45
CA ARG A 201 -12.11 2.95 -4.69
C ARG A 201 -13.15 3.72 -3.87
N GLY A 202 -14.35 3.18 -3.74
CA GLY A 202 -15.47 3.82 -3.06
C GLY A 202 -15.36 3.87 -1.53
N LEU A 203 -14.52 3.03 -0.92
CA LEU A 203 -14.32 3.00 0.53
C LEU A 203 -13.84 4.35 1.09
N ASP A 204 -13.00 5.08 0.36
CA ASP A 204 -12.49 6.37 0.83
C ASP A 204 -13.60 7.43 0.93
N ALA A 205 -14.52 7.45 -0.03
CA ALA A 205 -15.68 8.34 -0.01
C ALA A 205 -16.66 7.96 1.11
N ARG A 206 -16.93 6.65 1.28
CA ARG A 206 -17.85 6.15 2.33
C ARG A 206 -17.30 6.38 3.74
N LEU A 207 -15.99 6.38 3.92
CA LEU A 207 -15.33 6.57 5.21
C LEU A 207 -14.91 8.02 5.48
N ALA A 208 -15.19 8.96 4.57
CA ALA A 208 -14.76 10.35 4.72
C ALA A 208 -15.31 10.98 6.02
N GLY A 209 -16.60 10.79 6.31
CA GLY A 209 -17.23 11.29 7.53
C GLY A 209 -16.67 10.66 8.80
N ALA A 210 -16.56 9.33 8.83
CA ALA A 210 -15.99 8.60 9.97
C ALA A 210 -14.52 9.01 10.24
N ARG A 211 -13.72 9.23 9.19
CA ARG A 211 -12.34 9.69 9.30
C ARG A 211 -12.23 11.15 9.72
N ALA A 212 -13.15 12.01 9.30
CA ALA A 212 -13.17 13.41 9.73
C ALA A 212 -13.41 13.50 11.25
N GLY A 213 -14.40 12.77 11.79
CA GLY A 213 -14.64 12.71 13.23
C GLY A 213 -13.46 12.13 14.01
N ALA A 214 -12.86 11.05 13.50
CA ALA A 214 -11.63 10.49 14.10
C ALA A 214 -10.46 11.49 14.06
N ALA A 215 -10.32 12.28 12.99
CA ALA A 215 -9.28 13.31 12.90
C ALA A 215 -9.51 14.45 13.90
N VAL A 216 -10.75 14.87 14.12
CA VAL A 216 -11.11 15.87 15.15
C VAL A 216 -10.76 15.35 16.55
N LEU A 217 -11.19 14.14 16.90
CA LEU A 217 -10.88 13.52 18.18
C LEU A 217 -9.37 13.29 18.37
N ALA A 218 -8.65 12.96 17.29
CA ALA A 218 -7.20 12.81 17.34
C ALA A 218 -6.45 14.14 17.48
N CYS A 219 -7.06 15.26 17.07
CA CYS A 219 -6.48 16.61 17.22
C CYS A 219 -6.80 17.24 18.59
N LEU A 220 -7.85 16.75 19.26
CA LEU A 220 -8.29 17.23 20.58
C LEU A 220 -7.18 17.29 21.64
N PRO A 221 -6.26 16.31 21.77
CA PRO A 221 -5.17 16.38 22.73
C PRO A 221 -4.22 17.54 22.46
N MET A 222 -3.92 17.81 21.19
CA MET A 222 -3.06 18.93 20.77
C MET A 222 -3.72 20.27 21.06
N ALA A 223 -5.03 20.38 20.78
CA ALA A 223 -5.82 21.56 21.11
C ALA A 223 -5.85 21.80 22.63
N GLY A 224 -6.03 20.74 23.43
CA GLY A 224 -6.02 20.82 24.90
C GLY A 224 -4.66 21.25 25.46
N LEU A 225 -3.55 20.72 24.92
CA LEU A 225 -2.20 21.16 25.27
C LEU A 225 -1.95 22.64 24.93
N ALA A 226 -2.37 23.07 23.74
CA ALA A 226 -2.24 24.46 23.32
C ALA A 226 -3.07 25.41 24.21
N LEU A 227 -4.30 25.01 24.56
CA LEU A 227 -5.15 25.79 25.47
C LEU A 227 -4.55 25.85 26.87
N GLY A 228 -4.02 24.74 27.38
CA GLY A 228 -3.38 24.67 28.70
C GLY A 228 -2.12 25.52 28.81
N GLU A 229 -1.31 25.58 27.75
CA GLU A 229 -0.17 26.52 27.67
C GLU A 229 -0.64 27.97 27.59
N ALA A 230 -1.67 28.28 26.80
CA ALA A 230 -2.23 29.63 26.72
C ALA A 230 -2.82 30.12 28.06
N MET A 231 -3.36 29.19 28.87
CA MET A 231 -3.81 29.47 30.24
C MET A 231 -2.67 29.56 31.26
N GLY A 232 -1.41 29.32 30.88
CA GLY A 232 -0.25 29.41 31.76
C GLY A 232 -0.07 28.20 32.70
N ALA A 233 -0.76 27.08 32.45
CA ALA A 233 -0.63 25.87 33.27
C ALA A 233 0.71 25.14 33.09
N GLY A 234 1.53 25.55 32.11
CA GLY A 234 2.84 24.96 31.80
C GLY A 234 2.86 23.44 31.59
N PRO A 235 1.84 22.82 30.94
CA PRO A 235 1.77 21.36 30.78
C PRO A 235 3.00 20.77 30.10
N VAL A 236 3.65 21.49 29.18
CA VAL A 236 4.86 21.03 28.50
C VAL A 236 6.04 20.93 29.48
N GLY A 237 6.14 21.88 30.41
CA GLY A 237 7.13 21.84 31.50
C GLY A 237 6.91 20.66 32.45
N VAL A 238 5.66 20.34 32.75
CA VAL A 238 5.29 19.18 33.60
C VAL A 238 5.57 17.84 32.89
N LEU A 239 5.20 17.73 31.61
CA LEU A 239 5.40 16.52 30.79
C LEU A 239 6.89 16.18 30.61
N LEU A 240 7.73 17.19 30.41
CA LEU A 240 9.17 17.03 30.16
C LEU A 240 10.00 17.06 31.44
N GLY A 241 9.54 17.74 32.49
CA GLY A 241 10.30 17.99 33.72
C GLY A 241 9.96 17.05 34.88
N MET A 242 8.76 16.45 34.92
CA MET A 242 8.35 15.56 36.03
C MET A 242 8.29 14.08 35.61
N PRO A 243 8.71 13.15 36.49
CA PRO A 243 8.65 11.71 36.20
C PRO A 243 7.22 11.20 35.99
N THR A 244 6.23 11.74 36.70
CA THR A 244 4.80 11.44 36.50
C THR A 244 4.29 11.91 35.13
N GLY A 245 4.72 13.08 34.66
CA GLY A 245 4.41 13.58 33.32
C GLY A 245 4.99 12.69 32.21
N SER A 246 6.23 12.24 32.39
CA SER A 246 6.89 11.30 31.49
C SER A 246 6.16 9.96 31.35
N VAL A 247 5.67 9.39 32.45
CA VAL A 247 4.87 8.15 32.42
C VAL A 247 3.57 8.34 31.65
N LEU A 248 2.86 9.45 31.89
CA LEU A 248 1.61 9.76 31.21
C LEU A 248 1.82 9.97 29.69
N PHE A 249 2.94 10.60 29.30
CA PHE A 249 3.31 10.78 27.90
C PHE A 249 3.54 9.44 27.19
N VAL A 250 4.30 8.54 27.82
CA VAL A 250 4.57 7.21 27.28
C VAL A 250 3.27 6.40 27.18
N ALA A 251 2.40 6.48 28.19
CA ALA A 251 1.09 5.83 28.17
C ALA A 251 0.22 6.32 27.00
N GLY A 252 0.16 7.64 26.77
CA GLY A 252 -0.55 8.22 25.62
C GLY A 252 0.03 7.78 24.27
N ALA A 253 1.35 7.72 24.15
CA ALA A 253 2.03 7.26 22.93
C ALA A 253 1.74 5.77 22.63
N LEU A 254 1.74 4.92 23.67
CA LEU A 254 1.37 3.51 23.56
C LEU A 254 -0.10 3.34 23.15
N LEU A 255 -1.00 4.13 23.73
CA LEU A 255 -2.42 4.09 23.36
C LEU A 255 -2.64 4.49 21.90
N GLN A 256 -1.91 5.50 21.43
CA GLN A 256 -1.95 5.93 20.03
C GLN A 256 -1.44 4.82 19.09
N LEU A 257 -0.35 4.14 19.45
CA LEU A 257 0.16 3.00 18.69
C LEU A 257 -0.81 1.82 18.69
N ALA A 258 -1.43 1.52 19.82
CA ALA A 258 -2.47 0.51 19.90
C ALA A 258 -3.64 0.85 18.96
N GLY A 259 -4.07 2.11 18.92
CA GLY A 259 -5.10 2.61 18.01
C GLY A 259 -4.72 2.45 16.53
N VAL A 260 -3.49 2.80 16.15
CA VAL A 260 -2.99 2.61 14.77
C VAL A 260 -2.87 1.13 14.42
N ALA A 261 -2.32 0.31 15.31
CA ALA A 261 -2.21 -1.13 15.13
C ALA A 261 -3.59 -1.78 14.95
N TRP A 262 -4.54 -1.41 15.80
CA TRP A 262 -5.93 -1.88 15.72
C TRP A 262 -6.60 -1.48 14.41
N THR A 263 -6.47 -0.22 14.00
CA THR A 263 -7.04 0.29 12.74
C THR A 263 -6.43 -0.42 11.53
N SER A 264 -5.11 -0.66 11.54
CA SER A 264 -4.43 -1.40 10.48
C SER A 264 -4.88 -2.87 10.41
N LYS A 265 -5.10 -3.51 11.55
CA LYS A 265 -5.59 -4.89 11.65
C LYS A 265 -7.03 -5.01 11.20
N LEU A 266 -7.88 -4.04 11.52
CA LEU A 266 -9.29 -4.01 11.10
C LEU A 266 -9.40 -3.78 9.59
N THR A 267 -8.64 -2.82 9.06
CA THR A 267 -8.63 -2.52 7.61
C THR A 267 -8.09 -3.70 6.80
N GLY A 268 -7.06 -4.39 7.30
CA GLY A 268 -6.50 -5.59 6.68
C GLY A 268 -7.42 -6.81 6.71
N ARG A 269 -8.52 -6.80 7.48
CA ARG A 269 -9.54 -7.86 7.45
C ARG A 269 -10.65 -7.61 6.43
N VAL A 270 -10.84 -6.36 6.02
CA VAL A 270 -11.94 -5.95 5.11
C VAL A 270 -11.46 -5.82 3.67
N LEU A 271 -10.16 -5.56 3.46
CA LEU A 271 -9.54 -5.64 2.15
C LEU A 271 -9.24 -7.12 1.83
N PRO A 272 -9.65 -7.64 0.66
CA PRO A 272 -9.41 -9.03 0.25
C PRO A 272 -7.92 -9.35 0.03
#